data_AF-A0A501PJD6-F1
#
_entry.id   AF-A0A501PJD6-F1
#
_cell.length_a   1.000
_cell.length_b   1.000
_cell.length_c   1.000
_cell.angle_alpha   90.00
_cell.angle_beta   90.00
_cell.angle_gamma   90.00
#
_symmetry.space_group_name_H-M   'P 1'
#
loop_
_entity.id
_entity.type
_entity.pdbx_description
1 polymer ?
#
loop_
_entity_poly.entity_id
_entity_poly.type
_entity_poly.pdbx_seq_one_letter_code
_entity_poly.pdbx_strand_id
1 'polypeptide(L)'
;MHDTISGNGNILANVVNYGGAFSPGFSPGEINIDGALTMYDGIMNFEIGGTSSGLFDVLNVSGPVNIFGGDIVSSFIDGFIPELGDSFEFLISPEIFIDPLVEFTFFGLPDYYGFDYSSSGMLMTVDVESVPEPKVVYLLIVGLIYIWCFLDENH
;
A
#
# COMPACT_ATOMS: atom_id res chain seq x y z
N MET A 1 -20.41 18.21 -0.01
CA MET A 1 -20.50 17.17 -1.05
C MET A 1 -19.15 17.15 -1.71
N HIS A 2 -18.39 16.06 -1.57
CA HIS A 2 -17.16 15.90 -2.34
C HIS A 2 -17.48 14.97 -3.51
N ASP A 3 -17.01 15.34 -4.70
CA ASP A 3 -17.24 14.59 -5.92
C ASP A 3 -16.41 13.30 -5.90
N THR A 4 -17.02 12.20 -6.36
CA THR A 4 -16.34 10.92 -6.54
C THR A 4 -16.01 10.75 -8.01
N ILE A 5 -14.75 10.43 -8.32
CA ILE A 5 -14.37 9.93 -9.64
C ILE A 5 -14.39 8.40 -9.58
N SER A 6 -15.37 7.80 -10.27
CA SER A 6 -15.53 6.35 -10.30
C SER A 6 -15.82 5.79 -11.69
N GLY A 7 -15.42 4.53 -11.90
CA GLY A 7 -15.66 3.78 -13.14
C GLY A 7 -14.39 3.55 -13.96
N ASN A 8 -14.59 3.23 -15.24
CA ASN A 8 -13.52 3.09 -16.23
C ASN A 8 -13.49 4.33 -17.13
N GLY A 9 -12.31 4.84 -17.47
CA GLY A 9 -12.24 5.89 -18.47
C GLY A 9 -10.97 6.73 -18.50
N ASN A 10 -10.95 7.69 -19.42
CA ASN A 10 -9.83 8.58 -19.66
C ASN A 10 -10.20 10.00 -19.22
N ILE A 11 -9.38 10.57 -18.35
CA ILE A 11 -9.44 11.98 -17.96
C ILE A 11 -8.32 12.69 -18.73
N LEU A 12 -8.68 13.48 -19.72
CA LEU A 12 -7.73 14.21 -20.58
C LEU A 12 -7.34 15.57 -19.99
N ALA A 13 -6.99 15.59 -18.70
CA ALA A 13 -6.67 16.80 -17.95
C ALA A 13 -5.86 16.49 -16.69
N ASN A 14 -5.22 17.53 -16.14
CA ASN A 14 -4.69 17.46 -14.78
C ASN A 14 -5.84 17.35 -13.78
N VAL A 15 -5.65 16.53 -12.75
CA VAL A 15 -6.64 16.33 -11.69
C VAL A 15 -6.08 16.85 -10.38
N VAL A 16 -6.86 17.70 -9.70
CA VAL A 16 -6.57 18.17 -8.35
C VAL A 16 -7.71 17.73 -7.44
N ASN A 17 -7.38 16.90 -6.45
CA ASN A 17 -8.32 16.41 -5.46
C ASN A 17 -8.08 17.07 -4.11
N TYR A 18 -9.11 17.73 -3.58
CA TYR A 18 -9.07 18.45 -2.30
C TYR A 18 -9.85 17.75 -1.18
N GLY A 19 -10.28 16.49 -1.37
CA GLY A 19 -11.11 15.76 -0.39
C GLY A 19 -12.15 14.80 -0.98
N GLY A 20 -12.21 14.69 -2.31
CA GLY A 20 -13.03 13.72 -3.02
C GLY A 20 -12.48 12.30 -2.95
N ALA A 21 -13.33 11.35 -3.29
CA ALA A 21 -12.91 9.95 -3.39
C ALA A 21 -12.54 9.62 -4.84
N PHE A 22 -11.39 9.01 -5.04
CA PHE A 22 -11.13 8.22 -6.24
C PHE A 22 -11.48 6.77 -5.94
N SER A 23 -12.29 6.18 -6.79
CA SER A 23 -12.61 4.76 -6.70
C SER A 23 -12.76 4.28 -8.14
N PRO A 24 -11.65 3.90 -8.82
CA PRO A 24 -11.73 3.14 -10.07
C PRO A 24 -12.82 2.06 -9.88
N GLY A 25 -13.87 2.10 -10.70
CA GLY A 25 -15.19 1.59 -10.28
C GLY A 25 -15.38 0.08 -10.46
N PHE A 26 -16.53 -0.44 -9.97
CA PHE A 26 -17.08 -1.81 -10.12
C PHE A 26 -16.04 -2.87 -10.50
N SER A 27 -15.16 -3.13 -9.54
CA SER A 27 -13.92 -3.80 -9.82
C SER A 27 -14.05 -5.13 -10.52
N PRO A 28 -13.04 -5.46 -11.33
CA PRO A 28 -11.81 -4.66 -11.57
C PRO A 28 -12.01 -3.51 -12.58
N GLY A 29 -11.55 -2.30 -12.23
CA GLY A 29 -11.69 -1.07 -13.03
C GLY A 29 -10.39 -0.30 -13.29
N GLU A 30 -10.32 0.41 -14.42
CA GLU A 30 -9.13 1.16 -14.86
C GLU A 30 -9.46 2.63 -15.18
N ILE A 31 -8.76 3.55 -14.51
CA ILE A 31 -8.81 4.99 -14.80
C ILE A 31 -7.46 5.43 -15.37
N ASN A 32 -7.50 6.10 -16.52
CA ASN A 32 -6.35 6.74 -17.13
C ASN A 32 -6.45 8.26 -16.99
N ILE A 33 -5.44 8.91 -16.44
CA ILE A 33 -5.31 10.37 -16.38
C ILE A 33 -4.20 10.76 -17.36
N ASP A 34 -4.57 11.47 -18.43
CA ASP A 34 -3.62 12.09 -19.34
C ASP A 34 -3.26 13.50 -18.85
N GLY A 35 -2.44 13.54 -17.80
CA GLY A 35 -2.07 14.74 -17.06
C GLY A 35 -1.41 14.40 -15.72
N ALA A 36 -1.18 15.42 -14.89
CA ALA A 36 -0.70 15.25 -13.53
C ALA A 36 -1.86 15.00 -12.55
N LEU A 37 -1.60 14.25 -11.49
CA LEU A 37 -2.50 14.08 -10.36
C LEU A 37 -1.92 14.75 -9.12
N THR A 38 -2.71 15.59 -8.46
CA THR A 38 -2.38 16.13 -7.14
C THR A 38 -3.53 15.88 -6.18
N MET A 39 -3.25 15.26 -5.04
CA MET A 39 -4.23 14.99 -3.99
C MET A 39 -3.77 15.66 -2.71
N TYR A 40 -4.61 16.49 -2.12
CA TYR A 40 -4.34 17.15 -0.84
C TYR A 40 -5.04 16.45 0.34
N ASP A 41 -6.18 15.80 0.07
CA ASP A 41 -7.00 15.07 1.03
C ASP A 41 -7.99 14.18 0.25
N GLY A 42 -8.67 13.27 0.94
CA GLY A 42 -9.68 12.36 0.38
C GLY A 42 -9.31 10.89 0.51
N ILE A 43 -9.94 10.02 -0.29
CA ILE A 43 -9.73 8.57 -0.24
C ILE A 43 -9.47 8.04 -1.65
N MET A 44 -8.43 7.23 -1.83
CA MET A 44 -8.23 6.41 -3.02
C MET A 44 -8.54 4.94 -2.67
N ASN A 45 -9.63 4.41 -3.19
CA ASN A 45 -10.02 3.02 -3.00
C ASN A 45 -9.58 2.17 -4.19
N PHE A 46 -8.93 1.04 -3.94
CA PHE A 46 -8.57 0.03 -4.92
C PHE A 46 -9.12 -1.32 -4.48
N GLU A 47 -9.80 -2.06 -5.36
CA GLU A 47 -10.23 -3.43 -5.09
C GLU A 47 -9.30 -4.45 -5.79
N ILE A 48 -8.98 -5.54 -5.10
CA ILE A 48 -8.06 -6.61 -5.54
C ILE A 48 -8.78 -7.96 -5.46
N GLY A 49 -9.05 -8.56 -6.62
CA GLY A 49 -9.69 -9.88 -6.77
C GLY A 49 -8.76 -10.97 -7.34
N GLY A 50 -7.51 -10.64 -7.65
CA GLY A 50 -6.50 -11.59 -8.16
C GLY A 50 -5.22 -10.91 -8.63
N THR A 51 -4.21 -11.69 -9.02
CA THR A 51 -2.87 -11.21 -9.41
C THR A 51 -2.71 -10.89 -10.90
N SER A 52 -3.66 -11.29 -11.74
CA SER A 52 -3.60 -11.00 -13.18
C SER A 52 -4.12 -9.61 -13.48
N SER A 53 -3.60 -8.98 -14.55
CA SER A 53 -4.14 -7.71 -15.06
C SER A 53 -5.65 -7.83 -15.31
N GLY A 54 -6.39 -6.81 -14.89
CA GLY A 54 -7.85 -6.83 -14.94
C GLY A 54 -8.50 -7.67 -13.84
N LEU A 55 -7.75 -8.12 -12.82
CA LEU A 55 -8.26 -8.67 -11.56
C LEU A 55 -8.08 -7.72 -10.37
N PHE A 56 -7.57 -6.51 -10.60
CA PHE A 56 -7.45 -5.45 -9.60
C PHE A 56 -7.60 -4.09 -10.27
N ASP A 57 -7.91 -3.08 -9.47
CA ASP A 57 -8.05 -1.72 -9.95
C ASP A 57 -6.72 -1.07 -10.32
N VAL A 58 -6.72 -0.27 -11.38
CA VAL A 58 -5.54 0.46 -11.85
C VAL A 58 -5.86 1.93 -12.06
N LEU A 59 -5.02 2.78 -11.50
CA LEU A 59 -4.93 4.20 -11.81
C LEU A 59 -3.64 4.47 -12.57
N ASN A 60 -3.76 4.76 -13.86
CA ASN A 60 -2.64 5.08 -14.73
C ASN A 60 -2.59 6.60 -14.95
N VAL A 61 -1.44 7.23 -14.70
CA VAL A 61 -1.26 8.68 -14.79
C VAL A 61 -0.06 8.97 -15.69
N SER A 62 -0.26 9.72 -16.77
CA SER A 62 0.82 10.02 -17.73
C SER A 62 1.82 11.06 -17.21
N GLY A 63 1.42 11.89 -16.25
CA GLY A 63 2.25 12.89 -15.57
C GLY A 63 2.57 12.55 -14.12
N PRO A 64 3.22 13.45 -13.36
CA PRO A 64 3.60 13.19 -11.98
C PRO A 64 2.37 13.07 -11.07
N VAL A 65 2.51 12.23 -10.04
CA VAL A 65 1.52 12.03 -8.97
C VAL A 65 2.09 12.60 -7.67
N ASN A 66 1.36 13.53 -7.05
CA ASN A 66 1.71 14.09 -5.74
C ASN A 66 0.54 13.92 -4.77
N ILE A 67 0.72 13.13 -3.71
CA ILE A 67 -0.29 12.87 -2.69
C ILE A 67 0.22 13.46 -1.37
N PHE A 68 -0.38 14.57 -0.95
CA PHE A 68 0.00 15.32 0.25
C PHE A 68 -0.81 14.94 1.50
N GLY A 69 -1.90 14.18 1.33
CA GLY A 69 -2.78 13.78 2.43
C GLY A 69 -3.95 12.93 1.95
N GLY A 70 -4.71 12.39 2.92
CA GLY A 70 -5.80 11.44 2.71
C GLY A 70 -5.37 9.99 2.91
N ASP A 71 -6.27 9.07 2.54
CA ASP A 71 -6.12 7.63 2.77
C ASP A 71 -6.00 6.88 1.44
N ILE A 72 -5.11 5.88 1.40
CA ILE A 72 -5.08 4.87 0.33
C ILE A 72 -5.63 3.58 0.92
N VAL A 73 -6.71 3.08 0.34
CA VAL A 73 -7.46 1.93 0.85
C VAL A 73 -7.44 0.84 -0.20
N SER A 74 -6.93 -0.34 0.17
CA SER A 74 -6.94 -1.54 -0.66
C SER A 74 -7.87 -2.59 -0.07
N SER A 75 -8.85 -3.03 -0.84
CA SER A 75 -9.85 -4.02 -0.43
C SER A 75 -9.69 -5.32 -1.20
N PHE A 76 -9.42 -6.42 -0.50
CA PHE A 76 -9.40 -7.76 -1.08
C PHE A 76 -10.83 -8.28 -1.18
N ILE A 77 -11.29 -8.51 -2.42
CA ILE A 77 -12.68 -8.85 -2.75
C ILE A 77 -12.82 -10.31 -3.20
N ASP A 78 -14.06 -10.79 -3.28
CA ASP A 78 -14.41 -12.15 -3.75
C ASP A 78 -13.69 -13.30 -3.02
N GLY A 79 -13.19 -13.05 -1.81
CA GLY A 79 -12.43 -14.02 -1.02
C GLY A 79 -11.01 -14.27 -1.56
N PHE A 80 -10.49 -13.38 -2.39
CA PHE A 80 -9.10 -13.45 -2.84
C PHE A 80 -8.15 -13.27 -1.65
N ILE A 81 -7.22 -14.23 -1.52
CA ILE A 81 -6.16 -14.21 -0.52
C ILE A 81 -4.84 -14.28 -1.30
N PRO A 82 -4.01 -13.23 -1.28
CA PRO A 82 -2.75 -13.23 -1.99
C PRO A 82 -1.73 -14.17 -1.33
N GLU A 83 -0.80 -14.68 -2.13
CA GLU A 83 0.36 -15.40 -1.66
C GLU A 83 1.47 -14.41 -1.26
N LEU A 84 2.37 -14.85 -0.36
CA LEU A 84 3.53 -14.04 0.01
C LEU A 84 4.43 -13.81 -1.21
N GLY A 85 4.82 -12.57 -1.44
CA GLY A 85 5.58 -12.15 -2.62
C GLY A 85 4.72 -11.81 -3.83
N ASP A 86 3.40 -11.96 -3.78
CA ASP A 86 2.51 -11.37 -4.79
C ASP A 86 2.70 -9.85 -4.82
N SER A 87 2.62 -9.28 -6.03
CA SER A 87 2.79 -7.85 -6.23
C SER A 87 1.67 -7.26 -7.08
N PHE A 88 1.22 -6.08 -6.70
CA PHE A 88 0.14 -5.34 -7.37
C PHE A 88 0.64 -3.93 -7.72
N GLU A 89 0.57 -3.59 -9.00
CA GLU A 89 0.90 -2.26 -9.52
C GLU A 89 -0.40 -1.49 -9.80
N PHE A 90 -0.99 -0.92 -8.76
CA PHE A 90 -2.30 -0.26 -8.83
C PHE A 90 -2.21 1.24 -9.18
N LEU A 91 -1.03 1.85 -9.06
CA LEU A 91 -0.79 3.26 -9.41
C LEU A 91 0.46 3.38 -10.28
N ILE A 92 0.26 3.67 -11.57
CA ILE A 92 1.32 3.78 -12.56
C ILE A 92 1.56 5.26 -12.88
N SER A 93 2.80 5.72 -12.76
CA SER A 93 3.21 7.09 -13.06
C SER A 93 4.72 7.18 -13.30
N PRO A 94 5.21 8.13 -14.12
CA PRO A 94 6.64 8.40 -14.27
C PRO A 94 7.31 8.89 -12.97
N GLU A 95 6.56 9.55 -12.07
CA GLU A 95 7.06 10.05 -10.79
C GLU A 95 5.92 10.02 -9.76
N ILE A 96 6.21 9.47 -8.57
CA ILE A 96 5.25 9.36 -7.47
C ILE A 96 5.88 9.96 -6.22
N PHE A 97 5.21 10.96 -5.67
CA PHE A 97 5.47 11.51 -4.35
C PHE A 97 4.26 11.27 -3.44
N ILE A 98 4.51 10.72 -2.26
CA ILE A 98 3.51 10.46 -1.23
C ILE A 98 4.05 11.03 0.07
N ASP A 99 3.28 11.89 0.71
CA ASP A 99 3.62 12.43 2.01
C ASP A 99 3.62 11.30 3.06
N PRO A 100 4.60 11.24 3.97
CA PRO A 100 4.66 10.22 5.02
C PRO A 100 3.44 10.18 5.96
N LEU A 101 2.58 11.21 5.95
CA LEU A 101 1.34 11.26 6.73
C LEU A 101 0.16 10.57 6.06
N VAL A 102 0.29 10.15 4.79
CA VAL A 102 -0.75 9.38 4.09
C VAL A 102 -0.82 7.98 4.69
N GLU A 103 -2.01 7.59 5.13
CA GLU A 103 -2.23 6.27 5.72
C GLU A 103 -2.63 5.26 4.64
N PHE A 104 -2.10 4.04 4.76
CA PHE A 104 -2.47 2.92 3.93
C PHE A 104 -3.30 1.94 4.75
N THR A 105 -4.49 1.63 4.28
CA THR A 105 -5.43 0.73 4.97
C THR A 105 -5.80 -0.45 4.10
N PHE A 106 -5.93 -1.61 4.72
CA PHE A 106 -6.24 -2.87 4.05
C PHE A 106 -7.49 -3.50 4.61
N PHE A 107 -8.37 -4.00 3.74
CA PHE A 107 -9.57 -4.72 4.12
C PHE A 107 -9.64 -6.07 3.41
N GLY A 108 -10.33 -7.04 4.02
CA GLY A 108 -10.57 -8.35 3.42
C GLY A 108 -9.49 -9.41 3.67
N LEU A 109 -8.44 -9.08 4.43
CA LEU A 109 -7.41 -10.02 4.86
C LEU A 109 -7.30 -10.13 6.38
N PRO A 110 -6.75 -11.24 6.89
CA PRO A 110 -6.34 -11.35 8.29
C PRO A 110 -5.24 -10.34 8.68
N ASP A 111 -5.27 -9.91 9.94
CA ASP A 111 -4.35 -8.89 10.52
C ASP A 111 -2.86 -9.26 10.55
N TYR A 112 -2.46 -10.43 10.05
CA TYR A 112 -1.04 -10.85 10.01
C TYR A 112 -0.36 -10.58 8.66
N TYR A 113 -1.10 -10.09 7.67
CA TYR A 113 -0.56 -9.68 6.38
C TYR A 113 0.07 -8.29 6.49
N GLY A 114 1.33 -8.19 6.09
CA GLY A 114 2.04 -6.93 5.92
C GLY A 114 2.14 -6.55 4.46
N PHE A 115 2.41 -5.28 4.19
CA PHE A 115 2.56 -4.78 2.85
C PHE A 115 3.68 -3.76 2.78
N ASP A 116 4.63 -4.03 1.88
CA ASP A 116 5.72 -3.12 1.59
C ASP A 116 5.41 -2.34 0.31
N TYR A 117 5.70 -1.03 0.38
CA TYR A 117 5.50 -0.10 -0.72
C TYR A 117 6.85 0.39 -1.27
N SER A 118 7.04 0.22 -2.58
CA SER A 118 8.14 0.86 -3.30
C SER A 118 7.66 2.14 -3.97
N SER A 119 8.34 3.26 -3.74
CA SER A 119 8.04 4.57 -4.35
C SER A 119 8.29 4.61 -5.87
N SER A 120 8.97 3.61 -6.43
CA SER A 120 9.15 3.49 -7.89
C SER A 120 8.01 2.64 -8.46
N GLY A 121 6.88 3.30 -8.77
CA GLY A 121 5.71 2.66 -9.41
C GLY A 121 4.67 2.06 -8.46
N MET A 122 4.69 2.42 -7.18
CA MET A 122 3.77 1.91 -6.14
C MET A 122 3.49 0.40 -6.28
N LEU A 123 4.57 -0.38 -6.33
CA LEU A 123 4.49 -1.81 -6.21
C LEU A 123 4.18 -2.13 -4.75
N MET A 124 2.98 -2.65 -4.50
CA MET A 124 2.61 -3.25 -3.22
C MET A 124 3.03 -4.72 -3.27
N THR A 125 3.96 -5.11 -2.41
CA THR A 125 4.34 -6.52 -2.25
C THR A 125 3.73 -7.06 -0.98
N VAL A 126 3.12 -8.22 -1.07
CA VAL A 126 2.57 -8.92 0.10
C VAL A 126 3.72 -9.55 0.88
N ASP A 127 3.84 -9.16 2.14
CA ASP A 127 4.75 -9.76 3.10
C ASP A 127 3.99 -10.26 4.33
N VAL A 128 4.64 -11.00 5.20
CA VAL A 128 4.16 -11.14 6.57
C VAL A 128 4.51 -9.86 7.31
N GLU A 129 3.64 -9.38 8.20
CA GLU A 129 4.09 -8.34 9.11
C GLU A 129 5.33 -8.87 9.83
N SER A 130 6.45 -8.18 9.67
CA SER A 130 7.59 -8.42 10.54
C SER A 130 7.15 -8.02 11.93
N VAL A 131 6.67 -9.01 12.70
CA VAL A 131 6.46 -8.85 14.14
C VAL A 131 7.77 -8.26 14.65
N PRO A 132 7.76 -7.05 15.25
CA PRO A 132 8.99 -6.45 15.74
C PRO A 132 9.67 -7.50 16.59
N GLU A 133 10.89 -7.92 16.22
CA GLU A 133 11.55 -9.05 16.87
C GLU A 133 11.37 -8.86 18.38
N PRO A 134 10.64 -9.77 19.06
CA PRO A 134 10.36 -9.54 20.47
C PRO A 134 11.71 -9.33 21.14
N LYS A 135 11.81 -8.31 22.00
CA LYS A 135 13.00 -8.00 22.83
C LYS A 135 13.55 -9.22 23.61
N VAL A 136 12.87 -10.37 23.53
CA VAL A 136 13.30 -11.73 23.86
C VAL A 136 14.62 -12.14 23.19
N VAL A 137 14.92 -11.75 21.94
CA VAL A 137 16.24 -12.05 21.32
C VAL A 137 17.37 -11.35 22.08
N TYR A 138 17.15 -10.08 22.49
CA TYR A 138 18.08 -9.37 23.37
C TYR A 138 18.18 -10.05 24.74
N LEU A 139 17.08 -10.55 25.30
CA LEU A 139 17.11 -11.26 26.59
C LEU A 139 17.86 -12.60 26.52
N LEU A 140 17.76 -13.34 25.41
CA LEU A 140 18.49 -14.59 25.20
C LEU A 140 20.01 -14.34 25.12
N ILE A 141 20.42 -13.30 24.39
CA ILE A 141 21.83 -12.95 24.24
C ILE A 141 22.41 -12.43 25.57
N VAL A 142 21.70 -11.58 26.31
CA VAL A 142 22.17 -11.09 27.62
C VAL A 142 22.20 -12.21 28.67
N GLY A 143 21.24 -13.15 28.63
CA GLY A 143 21.23 -14.32 29.50
C GLY A 143 22.43 -15.26 29.25
N LEU A 144 22.81 -15.48 27.98
CA LEU A 144 23.97 -16.28 27.63
C LEU A 144 25.30 -15.62 28.03
N ILE A 145 25.40 -14.29 27.95
CA ILE A 145 26.57 -13.52 28.40
C ILE A 145 26.73 -13.60 29.93
N TYR A 146 25.63 -13.52 30.69
CA TYR A 146 25.67 -13.66 32.16
C TYR A 146 26.14 -15.06 32.60
N ILE A 147 25.72 -16.12 31.90
CA ILE A 147 26.16 -17.49 32.19
C ILE A 147 27.66 -17.65 31.91
N TRP A 148 28.14 -17.05 30.82
CA TRP A 148 29.56 -17.11 30.46
C TRP A 148 30.44 -16.37 31.48
N CYS A 149 30.02 -15.19 31.93
CA CYS A 149 30.77 -14.42 32.92
C CYS A 149 30.78 -15.10 34.31
N PHE A 150 29.70 -15.78 34.70
CA PHE A 150 29.62 -16.51 35.98
C PHE A 150 30.49 -17.79 36.00
N LEU A 151 30.76 -18.39 34.83
CA LEU A 151 31.63 -19.56 34.71
C LEU A 151 33.12 -19.19 34.79
N ASP A 152 33.51 -17.99 34.35
CA ASP A 152 34.90 -17.51 34.43
C ASP A 152 35.33 -17.04 35.83
N GLU A 153 34.39 -16.70 36.72
CA GLU A 153 34.71 -16.26 38.11
C GLU A 153 34.96 -17.41 39.10
N ASN A 154 34.75 -18.68 38.70
CA ASN A 154 34.89 -19.86 39.56
C ASN A 154 36.16 -20.71 39.30
N HIS A 155 37.20 -20.14 38.69
CA HIS A 155 38.51 -20.78 38.48
C HIS A 155 39.66 -20.04 39.17
#